data_AF-A0A946G314-F1
#
_entry.id   AF-A0A946G314-F1
#
_cell.length_a   1.000
_cell.length_b   1.000
_cell.length_c   1.000
_cell.angle_alpha   90.00
_cell.angle_beta   90.00
_cell.angle_gamma   90.00
#
_symmetry.space_group_name_H-M   'P 1'
#
loop_
_entity.id
_entity.type
_entity.pdbx_description
1 polymer ?
#
loop_
_entity_poly.entity_id
_entity_poly.type
_entity_poly.pdbx_seq_one_letter_code
_entity_poly.pdbx_strand_id
1 'polypeptide(L)'
;MALTEIWVDRSDYRRTKTIRAEVPQPGDGEIVVVIDKFALTANNVTYAASGDLLGYWQFYPTAEDPWGKVTVWGIAEVIDS
;
A
#
# COMPACT_ATOMS: atom_id res chain seq x y z
N MET A 1 -14.36 -10.13 -6.07
CA MET A 1 -13.64 -8.84 -6.07
C MET A 1 -12.14 -9.15 -6.11
N ALA A 2 -11.30 -8.30 -6.71
CA ALA A 2 -9.85 -8.53 -6.75
C ALA A 2 -9.13 -7.36 -6.08
N LEU A 3 -8.13 -7.65 -5.25
CA LEU A 3 -7.26 -6.64 -4.67
C LEU A 3 -6.33 -6.12 -5.77
N THR A 4 -6.23 -4.80 -5.88
CA THR A 4 -5.30 -4.14 -6.80
C THR A 4 -4.32 -3.32 -5.99
N GLU A 5 -3.04 -3.63 -6.13
CA GLU A 5 -1.95 -2.92 -5.45
C GLU A 5 -1.17 -2.07 -6.44
N ILE A 6 -0.73 -0.89 -6.00
CA ILE A 6 0.19 -0.03 -6.77
C ILE A 6 1.55 -0.10 -6.11
N TRP A 7 2.53 -0.65 -6.83
CA TRP A 7 3.90 -0.78 -6.37
C TRP A 7 4.76 0.28 -7.03
N VAL A 8 5.68 0.85 -6.26
CA VAL A 8 6.62 1.90 -6.67
C VAL A 8 8.04 1.37 -6.50
N ASP A 9 8.90 1.58 -7.50
CA ASP A 9 10.32 1.25 -7.39
C ASP A 9 10.98 2.22 -6.41
N ARG A 10 11.58 1.70 -5.33
CA ARG A 10 12.18 2.50 -4.26
C ARG A 10 13.41 3.28 -4.72
N SER A 11 14.03 2.89 -5.84
CA SER A 11 15.18 3.57 -6.44
C SER A 11 14.80 4.59 -7.52
N ASP A 12 13.59 4.48 -8.09
CA ASP A 12 13.05 5.42 -9.09
C ASP A 12 11.52 5.49 -8.98
N TYR A 13 11.02 6.51 -8.25
CA TYR A 13 9.59 6.66 -7.98
C TYR A 13 8.72 6.89 -9.22
N ARG A 14 9.33 7.13 -10.39
CA ARG A 14 8.60 7.24 -11.66
C ARG A 14 8.21 5.88 -12.22
N ARG A 15 8.87 4.81 -11.77
CA ARG A 15 8.57 3.43 -12.17
C ARG A 15 7.56 2.84 -11.21
N THR A 16 6.41 2.47 -11.76
CA THR A 16 5.32 1.86 -11.01
C THR A 16 4.82 0.62 -11.74
N LYS A 17 4.24 -0.31 -10.99
CA LYS A 17 3.51 -1.45 -11.54
C LYS A 17 2.24 -1.71 -10.74
N THR A 18 1.26 -2.31 -11.38
CA THR A 18 0.02 -2.73 -10.72
C THR A 18 0.04 -4.25 -10.56
N ILE A 19 -0.21 -4.71 -9.35
CA ILE A 19 -0.32 -6.13 -9.02
C ILE A 19 -1.79 -6.45 -8.72
N ARG A 20 -2.28 -7.57 -9.26
CA ARG A 20 -3.58 -8.12 -8.91
C ARG A 20 -3.38 -9.29 -7.95
N ALA A 21 -4.15 -9.29 -6.88
CA ALA A 21 -4.15 -10.35 -5.88
C ALA A 21 -5.57 -10.72 -5.50
N GLU A 22 -5.70 -11.84 -4.79
CA GLU A 22 -6.96 -12.21 -4.16
C GLU A 22 -7.24 -11.30 -2.96
N VAL A 23 -8.52 -11.08 -2.67
CA VAL A 23 -8.91 -10.37 -1.44
C VAL A 23 -8.63 -11.31 -0.27
N PRO A 24 -7.86 -10.87 0.75
CA PRO A 24 -7.55 -11.72 1.89
C PRO A 24 -8.80 -12.03 2.71
N GLN A 25 -8.79 -13.15 3.42
CA GLN A 25 -9.75 -13.43 4.49
C GLN A 25 -9.20 -12.88 5.81
N PRO A 26 -10.05 -12.34 6.71
CA PRO A 26 -9.59 -11.86 8.00
C PRO A 26 -9.14 -13.03 8.88
N GLY A 27 -8.00 -12.88 9.57
CA GLY A 27 -7.63 -13.73 10.69
C GLY A 27 -8.30 -13.30 12.00
N ASP A 28 -8.01 -14.00 13.09
CA ASP A 28 -8.56 -13.70 14.41
C ASP A 28 -8.23 -12.26 14.85
N GLY A 29 -9.28 -11.43 15.00
CA GLY A 29 -9.16 -10.04 15.42
C GLY A 29 -8.78 -9.05 14.30
N GLU A 30 -8.75 -9.50 13.04
CA GLU A 30 -8.53 -8.66 11.87
C GLU A 30 -9.86 -8.28 11.22
N ILE A 31 -9.83 -7.28 10.33
CA ILE A 31 -10.96 -6.92 9.48
C ILE A 31 -10.46 -6.77 8.04
N VAL A 32 -11.35 -7.02 7.09
CA VAL A 32 -11.10 -6.71 5.67
C VAL A 32 -11.86 -5.45 5.31
N VAL A 33 -11.15 -4.49 4.74
CA VAL A 33 -11.73 -3.22 4.30
C VAL A 33 -11.55 -3.02 2.80
N VAL A 34 -12.55 -2.43 2.14
CA VAL A 34 -12.44 -1.95 0.77
C VAL A 34 -12.20 -0.44 0.77
N ILE A 35 -11.10 -0.01 0.16
CA ILE A 35 -10.77 1.42 0.05
C ILE A 35 -11.73 2.07 -0.95
N ASP A 36 -12.54 3.04 -0.51
CA ASP A 36 -13.38 3.86 -1.40
C ASP A 36 -12.52 4.94 -2.06
N LYS A 37 -11.83 5.73 -1.24
CA LYS A 37 -11.02 6.87 -1.69
C LYS A 37 -9.76 7.02 -0.85
N PHE A 38 -8.69 7.47 -1.48
CA PHE A 38 -7.46 7.87 -0.80
C PHE A 38 -6.88 9.12 -1.44
N ALA A 39 -6.01 9.81 -0.71
CA ALA A 39 -5.36 11.03 -1.17
C ALA A 39 -3.87 10.78 -1.48
N LEU A 40 -3.44 11.29 -2.63
CA LEU A 40 -2.03 11.49 -2.96
C LEU A 40 -1.73 12.98 -2.95
N THR A 41 -0.73 13.35 -2.17
CA THR A 41 -0.29 14.73 -1.95
C THR A 41 1.23 14.79 -1.96
N ALA A 42 1.81 15.98 -1.83
CA ALA A 42 3.25 16.13 -1.69
C ALA A 42 3.84 15.33 -0.51
N ASN A 43 3.07 15.10 0.56
CA ASN A 43 3.53 14.34 1.74
C ASN A 43 3.90 12.89 1.40
N ASN A 44 3.23 12.27 0.42
CA ASN A 44 3.52 10.90 0.03
C ASN A 44 4.90 10.76 -0.64
N VAL A 45 5.40 11.83 -1.27
CA VAL A 45 6.78 11.87 -1.78
C VAL A 45 7.77 11.84 -0.61
N THR A 46 7.50 12.57 0.47
CA THR A 46 8.32 12.53 1.69
C THR A 46 8.28 11.15 2.34
N TYR A 47 7.12 10.49 2.34
CA TYR A 47 6.99 9.12 2.84
C TYR A 47 7.86 8.14 2.05
N ALA A 48 7.86 8.25 0.72
CA ALA A 48 8.73 7.44 -0.12
C ALA A 48 10.23 7.76 0.14
N ALA A 49 10.60 9.04 0.09
CA ALA A 49 11.97 9.50 0.25
C ALA A 49 12.58 9.16 1.62
N SER A 50 11.76 9.18 2.68
CA SER A 50 12.18 8.85 4.05
C SER A 50 11.84 7.42 4.44
N GLY A 51 11.37 6.60 3.50
CA GLY A 51 10.73 5.32 3.81
C GLY A 51 11.68 4.29 4.41
N ASP A 52 12.96 4.32 4.06
CA ASP A 52 13.98 3.45 4.67
C ASP A 52 14.35 3.91 6.08
N LEU A 53 14.46 5.22 6.29
CA LEU A 53 14.82 5.80 7.58
C LEU A 53 13.71 5.66 8.63
N LEU A 54 12.46 5.90 8.21
CA LEU A 54 11.29 5.89 9.09
C LEU A 54 10.52 4.56 9.06
N GLY A 55 10.96 3.60 8.25
CA GLY A 55 10.34 2.28 8.14
C GLY A 55 9.01 2.23 7.39
N TYR A 56 8.64 3.27 6.64
CA TYR A 56 7.34 3.33 5.95
C TYR A 56 7.15 2.24 4.89
N TRP A 57 8.24 1.75 4.29
CA TRP A 57 8.17 0.62 3.36
C TRP A 57 7.75 -0.70 4.03
N GLN A 58 7.83 -0.79 5.36
CA GLN A 58 7.56 -2.00 6.13
C GLN A 58 6.10 -2.10 6.59
N PHE A 59 5.28 -1.04 6.44
CA PHE A 59 3.87 -1.12 6.79
C PHE A 59 3.11 -2.12 5.91
N TYR A 60 3.45 -2.16 4.62
CA TYR A 60 2.88 -3.08 3.65
C TYR A 60 4.00 -3.62 2.73
N PRO A 61 4.76 -4.63 3.16
CA PRO A 61 5.87 -5.16 2.37
C PRO A 61 5.36 -5.86 1.09
N THR A 62 6.19 -5.85 0.06
CA THR A 62 5.94 -6.50 -1.26
C THR A 62 6.64 -7.84 -1.41
N ALA A 63 7.61 -8.14 -0.54
CA ALA A 63 8.56 -9.26 -0.66
C ALA A 63 9.40 -9.30 -1.96
N GLU A 64 9.36 -8.25 -2.78
CA GLU A 64 10.11 -8.15 -4.05
C GLU A 64 10.88 -6.83 -4.10
N ASP A 65 12.22 -6.91 -4.08
CA ASP A 65 13.09 -5.76 -4.29
C ASP A 65 13.13 -5.38 -5.79
N PRO A 66 13.14 -4.08 -6.16
CA PRO A 66 13.20 -2.87 -5.33
C PRO A 66 11.81 -2.28 -5.00
N TRP A 67 10.75 -3.06 -5.07
CA TRP A 67 9.38 -2.52 -5.00
C TRP A 67 8.90 -2.25 -3.58
N GLY A 68 8.12 -1.18 -3.42
CA GLY A 68 7.45 -0.83 -2.17
C GLY A 68 6.04 -0.28 -2.39
N LYS A 69 5.26 -0.18 -1.32
CA LYS A 69 3.93 0.42 -1.31
C LYS A 69 3.96 1.74 -0.53
N VAL A 70 3.71 2.85 -1.23
CA VAL A 70 3.64 4.18 -0.58
C VAL A 70 2.34 4.25 0.22
N THR A 71 2.44 4.57 1.50
CA THR A 71 1.27 4.71 2.37
C THR A 71 0.48 5.97 2.04
N VAL A 72 -0.84 5.90 2.23
CA VAL A 72 -1.78 6.97 1.95
C VAL A 72 -2.80 7.07 3.08
N TRP A 73 -3.40 8.25 3.21
CA TRP A 73 -4.61 8.42 4.00
C TRP A 73 -5.83 8.19 3.11
N GLY A 74 -6.84 7.51 3.63
CA GLY A 74 -8.05 7.20 2.89
C GLY A 74 -9.25 6.86 3.77
N ILE A 75 -10.37 6.61 3.11
CA ILE A 75 -11.63 6.17 3.70
C ILE A 75 -11.92 4.78 3.12
N ALA A 76 -12.34 3.86 3.98
CA ALA A 76 -12.63 2.49 3.62
C ALA A 76 -13.90 1.99 4.33
N GLU A 77 -14.55 1.01 3.74
CA GLU A 77 -15.71 0.30 4.30
C GLU A 77 -15.29 -1.10 4.76
N VAL A 78 -15.78 -1.52 5.93
CA VAL A 78 -15.56 -2.89 6.42
C VAL A 78 -16.46 -3.84 5.64
N ILE A 79 -15.87 -4.87 5.03
CA ILE A 79 -16.59 -5.87 4.24
C ILE A 79 -16.56 -7.26 4.86
N ASP A 80 -15.66 -7.51 5.82
CA ASP A 80 -15.53 -8.77 6.56
C ASP A 80 -14.78 -8.55 7.88
N SER A 81 -14.97 -9.45 8.86
CA SER A 81 -14.38 -9.38 10.22
C SER A 81 -14.22 -10.73 10.89
#